data_AF-A0A7S1K7Q8-F1
#
_entry.id   AF-A0A7S1K7Q8-F1
#
_cell.length_a   1.000
_cell.length_b   1.000
_cell.length_c   1.000
_cell.angle_alpha   90.00
_cell.angle_beta   90.00
_cell.angle_gamma   90.00
#
_symmetry.space_group_name_H-M   'P 1'
#
loop_
_entity.id
_entity.type
_entity.pdbx_description
1 polymer ?
#
loop_
_entity_poly.entity_id
_entity_poly.type
_entity_poly.pdbx_seq_one_letter_code
_entity_poly.pdbx_strand_id
1 'polypeptide(L)'
;EAIQYMNVALKKALGQLHMEFIGRHGFLTNMCSERAPEQLSTLVKKVKYGPNNSKEMLLLPGYFTSIQQIGKSLYLQADLTHRIVHNETLLAVIQNEKRGFSGSEDAFH
;
A
#
# COMPACT_ATOMS: atom_id res chain seq x y z
N GLU A 1 3.74 21.44 -17.45
CA GLU A 1 5.05 21.66 -16.79
C GLU A 1 4.94 22.03 -15.31
N ALA A 2 4.35 23.18 -14.94
CA ALA A 2 4.29 23.65 -13.54
C ALA A 2 3.71 22.63 -12.54
N ILE A 3 2.63 21.93 -12.91
CA ILE A 3 2.01 20.88 -12.05
C ILE A 3 2.97 19.70 -11.80
N GLN A 4 3.82 19.34 -12.76
CA GLN A 4 4.78 18.25 -12.58
C GLN A 4 5.86 18.66 -11.57
N TYR A 5 6.38 19.89 -11.65
CA TYR A 5 7.30 20.43 -10.65
C TYR A 5 6.70 20.46 -9.25
N MET A 6 5.43 20.88 -9.13
CA MET A 6 4.75 20.87 -7.84
C MET A 6 4.52 19.46 -7.30
N ASN A 7 4.19 18.49 -8.15
CA ASN A 7 4.10 17.09 -7.71
C ASN A 7 5.45 16.56 -7.20
N VAL A 8 6.56 16.92 -7.85
CA VAL A 8 7.91 16.56 -7.37
C VAL A 8 8.21 17.23 -6.03
N ALA A 9 7.91 18.52 -5.89
CA ALA A 9 8.10 19.26 -4.63
C ALA A 9 7.25 18.66 -3.49
N LEU A 10 5.99 18.33 -3.77
CA LEU A 10 5.09 17.68 -2.81
C LEU A 10 5.61 16.32 -2.36
N LYS A 11 6.02 15.46 -3.31
CA LYS A 11 6.61 14.15 -2.98
C LYS A 11 7.86 14.29 -2.13
N LYS A 12 8.71 15.28 -2.43
CA LYS A 12 9.93 15.54 -1.65
C LYS A 12 9.59 16.00 -0.23
N ALA A 13 8.61 16.89 -0.07
CA ALA A 13 8.15 17.37 1.23
C ALA A 13 7.52 16.24 2.06
N LEU A 14 6.64 15.43 1.47
CA LEU A 14 6.01 14.29 2.14
C LEU A 14 7.01 13.16 2.43
N GLY A 15 8.07 13.03 1.62
CA GLY A 15 9.19 12.15 1.91
C GLY A 15 9.98 12.55 3.17
N GLN A 16 10.04 13.84 3.52
CA GLN A 16 10.59 14.28 4.81
C GLN A 16 9.73 13.84 6.01
N LEU A 17 8.44 13.55 5.77
CA LEU A 17 7.53 12.97 6.74
C LEU A 17 7.54 11.43 6.69
N HIS A 18 8.57 10.84 6.07
CA HIS A 18 8.74 9.39 5.94
C HIS A 18 7.61 8.66 5.19
N MET A 19 6.91 9.36 4.29
CA MET A 19 5.95 8.74 3.39
C MET A 19 6.66 8.17 2.15
N GLU A 20 6.39 6.90 1.85
CA GLU A 20 6.82 6.26 0.61
C GLU A 20 5.74 6.37 -0.47
N PHE A 21 6.15 6.71 -1.69
CA PHE A 21 5.22 6.97 -2.79
C PHE A 21 5.21 5.86 -3.83
N ILE A 22 4.00 5.46 -4.22
CA ILE A 22 3.71 4.64 -5.40
C ILE A 22 2.74 5.41 -6.29
N GLY A 23 3.26 5.94 -7.39
CA GLY A 23 2.49 6.84 -8.26
C GLY A 23 2.08 8.12 -7.53
N ARG A 24 0.77 8.26 -7.25
CA ARG A 24 0.15 9.39 -6.53
C ARG A 24 -0.25 9.07 -5.09
N HIS A 25 -0.04 7.83 -4.66
CA HIS A 25 -0.36 7.39 -3.31
C HIS A 25 0.90 7.42 -2.46
N GLY A 26 0.81 8.05 -1.29
CA GLY A 26 1.86 8.03 -0.28
C GLY A 26 1.42 7.22 0.94
N PHE A 27 2.28 6.35 1.46
CA PHE A 27 2.00 5.46 2.58
C PHE A 27 3.06 5.60 3.67
N LEU A 28 2.67 5.44 4.92
CA LEU A 28 3.59 5.41 6.06
C LEU A 28 4.14 3.99 6.24
N THR A 29 5.20 3.66 5.52
CA THR A 29 5.81 2.31 5.49
C THR A 29 6.78 2.06 6.63
N ASN A 30 7.36 3.11 7.21
CA ASN A 30 8.22 3.01 8.40
C ASN A 30 7.49 2.40 9.61
N MET A 31 6.15 2.34 9.56
CA MET A 31 5.31 1.69 10.59
C MET A 31 5.29 0.16 10.48
N CYS A 32 5.79 -0.40 9.38
CA CYS A 32 5.96 -1.85 9.20
C CYS A 32 7.29 -2.37 9.75
N SER A 33 8.21 -1.48 10.14
CA SER A 33 9.52 -1.88 10.68
C SER A 33 9.38 -2.31 12.15
N GLU A 34 10.08 -3.37 12.54
CA GLU A 34 10.22 -3.78 13.96
C GLU A 34 10.85 -2.68 14.84
N ARG A 35 11.47 -1.67 14.22
CA ARG A 35 12.08 -0.51 14.87
C ARG A 35 11.17 0.72 14.90
N ALA A 36 9.92 0.60 14.46
CA ALA A 36 8.97 1.70 14.49
C ALA A 36 8.71 2.11 15.96
N PRO A 37 8.69 3.41 16.28
CA PRO A 37 8.18 3.89 17.57
C PRO A 37 6.82 3.25 17.87
N GLU A 38 6.58 2.81 19.12
CA GLU A 38 5.32 2.14 19.53
C GLU A 38 4.06 2.89 19.09
N GLN A 39 4.11 4.22 19.05
CA GLN A 39 2.99 5.06 18.61
C GLN A 39 2.63 4.83 17.13
N LEU A 40 3.62 4.57 16.26
CA LEU A 40 3.42 4.34 14.84
C LEU A 40 3.01 2.89 14.54
N SER A 41 3.45 1.92 15.33
CA SER A 41 3.07 0.52 15.14
C SER A 41 1.55 0.29 15.37
N THR A 42 0.91 1.11 16.21
CA THR A 42 -0.56 1.06 16.43
C THR A 42 -1.39 1.53 15.22
N LEU A 43 -0.79 2.28 14.29
CA LEU A 43 -1.48 2.80 13.11
C LEU A 43 -1.56 1.77 11.98
N VAL A 44 -0.71 0.74 11.98
CA VAL A 44 -0.81 -0.39 11.05
C VAL A 44 -1.76 -1.42 11.64
N LYS A 45 -2.91 -1.60 10.98
CA LYS A 45 -3.89 -2.59 11.40
C LYS A 45 -3.56 -3.95 10.78
N LYS A 46 -3.17 -4.92 11.61
CA LYS A 46 -3.14 -6.33 11.26
C LYS A 46 -4.55 -6.89 11.23
N VAL A 47 -4.92 -7.53 10.12
CA VAL A 47 -6.23 -8.13 9.93
C VAL A 47 -6.06 -9.60 9.58
N LYS A 48 -6.68 -10.47 10.37
CA LYS A 48 -6.75 -11.90 10.06
C LYS A 48 -7.93 -12.20 9.14
N TYR A 49 -7.74 -13.15 8.22
CA TYR A 49 -8.74 -13.55 7.24
C TYR A 49 -8.56 -15.02 6.83
N GLY A 50 -9.49 -15.53 6.00
CA GLY A 50 -9.51 -16.93 5.55
C GLY A 50 -10.11 -17.90 6.58
N PRO A 51 -10.22 -19.20 6.24
CA PRO A 51 -10.76 -20.21 7.14
C PRO A 51 -9.97 -20.23 8.45
N ASN A 52 -10.68 -20.19 9.58
CA ASN A 52 -10.11 -20.19 10.93
C ASN A 52 -9.07 -19.08 11.19
N ASN A 53 -9.16 -17.92 10.51
CA ASN A 53 -8.20 -16.82 10.67
C ASN A 53 -6.74 -17.26 10.38
N SER A 54 -6.56 -18.20 9.46
CA SER A 54 -5.27 -18.79 9.10
C SER A 54 -4.31 -17.84 8.36
N LYS A 55 -4.83 -16.72 7.84
CA LYS A 55 -4.05 -15.76 7.06
C LYS A 55 -4.04 -14.38 7.71
N GLU A 56 -3.02 -13.59 7.41
CA GLU A 56 -2.86 -12.22 7.91
C GLU A 56 -2.54 -11.25 6.77
N MET A 57 -3.12 -10.05 6.85
CA MET A 57 -2.80 -8.91 6.00
C MET A 57 -2.59 -7.64 6.84
N LEU A 58 -1.82 -6.71 6.30
CA LEU A 58 -1.58 -5.39 6.85
C LEU A 58 -2.41 -4.35 6.09
N LEU A 59 -3.10 -3.49 6.83
CA LEU A 59 -3.71 -2.28 6.30
C LEU A 59 -2.79 -1.10 6.61
N LEU A 60 -2.18 -0.55 5.56
CA LEU A 60 -1.29 0.59 5.65
C LEU A 60 -2.07 1.86 5.34
N PRO A 61 -2.25 2.77 6.30
CA PRO A 61 -2.88 4.05 6.03
C PRO A 61 -1.96 4.92 5.16
N GLY A 62 -2.59 5.75 4.34
CA GLY A 62 -1.90 6.68 3.47
C GLY A 62 -2.85 7.72 2.89
N TYR A 63 -2.33 8.46 1.92
CA TYR A 63 -3.08 9.48 1.22
C TYR A 63 -2.92 9.32 -0.29
N PHE A 64 -4.02 9.44 -1.03
CA PHE A 64 -3.96 9.79 -2.44
C PHE A 64 -3.79 11.30 -2.54
N THR A 65 -2.83 11.75 -3.35
CA THR A 65 -2.58 13.18 -3.56
C THR A 65 -2.73 13.55 -5.03
N SER A 66 -3.37 14.69 -5.30
CA SER A 66 -3.47 15.24 -6.65
C SER A 66 -3.48 16.75 -6.61
N ILE A 67 -2.66 17.37 -7.46
CA ILE A 67 -2.67 18.82 -7.65
C ILE A 67 -3.50 19.12 -8.89
N GLN A 68 -4.53 19.95 -8.71
CA GLN A 68 -5.43 20.37 -9.78
C GLN A 68 -5.38 21.90 -9.92
N GLN A 69 -5.45 22.39 -11.15
CA GLN A 69 -5.61 23.81 -11.42
C GLN A 69 -7.04 24.07 -11.88
N ILE A 70 -7.79 24.87 -11.12
CA ILE A 70 -9.15 25.27 -11.47
C ILE A 70 -9.15 26.78 -11.64
N GLY A 71 -9.29 27.22 -12.89
CA GLY A 71 -9.10 28.62 -13.26
C GLY A 71 -7.67 29.09 -12.97
N LYS A 72 -7.54 30.13 -12.15
CA LYS A 72 -6.25 30.71 -11.73
C LYS A 72 -5.71 30.15 -10.41
N SER A 73 -6.47 29.26 -9.76
CA SER A 73 -6.13 28.74 -8.43
C SER A 73 -5.63 27.31 -8.51
N LEU A 74 -4.71 26.98 -7.59
CA LEU A 74 -4.17 25.65 -7.40
C LEU A 74 -4.79 24.99 -6.18
N TYR A 75 -5.20 23.76 -6.34
CA TYR A 75 -5.84 22.96 -5.31
C TYR A 75 -5.03 21.69 -5.08
N LEU A 76 -4.79 21.36 -3.82
CA LEU A 76 -4.28 20.07 -3.40
C LEU A 76 -5.44 19.23 -2.89
N GLN A 77 -5.74 18.15 -3.59
CA GLN A 77 -6.61 17.08 -3.12
C GLN A 77 -5.76 16.07 -2.34
N ALA A 78 -6.22 15.71 -1.15
CA ALA A 78 -5.63 14.69 -0.30
C ALA A 78 -6.74 13.81 0.26
N ASP A 79 -6.88 12.59 -0.27
CA ASP A 79 -7.92 11.64 0.15
C ASP A 79 -7.29 10.53 0.99
N LEU A 80 -7.97 10.14 2.07
CA LEU A 80 -7.56 9.00 2.88
C LEU A 80 -7.66 7.70 2.07
N THR A 81 -6.60 6.90 2.12
CA THR A 81 -6.55 5.61 1.43
C THR A 81 -5.83 4.58 2.29
N HIS A 82 -6.08 3.30 2.01
CA HIS A 82 -5.40 2.20 2.67
C HIS A 82 -4.83 1.26 1.62
N ARG A 83 -3.58 0.85 1.80
CA ARG A 83 -2.99 -0.24 1.03
C ARG A 83 -3.10 -1.53 1.80
N ILE A 84 -3.65 -2.55 1.14
CA ILE A 84 -3.70 -3.91 1.67
C ILE A 84 -2.43 -4.63 1.24
N VAL A 85 -1.70 -5.19 2.20
CA VAL A 85 -0.50 -6.00 1.95
C VAL A 85 -0.69 -7.35 2.61
N HIS A 86 -0.75 -8.40 1.80
CA HIS A 86 -0.81 -9.77 2.32
C HIS A 86 0.59 -10.20 2.80
N ASN A 87 0.67 -10.90 3.94
CA ASN A 87 1.95 -11.43 4.43
C ASN A 87 2.45 -12.61 3.58
N GLU A 88 1.53 -13.32 2.93
CA GLU A 88 1.89 -14.43 2.04
C GLU A 88 2.53 -13.89 0.76
N THR A 89 3.68 -14.46 0.39
CA THR A 89 4.27 -14.17 -0.91
C THR A 89 3.44 -14.80 -2.02
N LEU A 90 3.44 -14.19 -3.20
CA LEU A 90 2.76 -14.75 -4.38
C LEU A 90 3.24 -16.19 -4.68
N LEU A 91 4.53 -16.47 -4.47
CA LEU A 91 5.10 -17.81 -4.63
C LEU A 91 4.47 -18.82 -3.65
N ALA A 92 4.33 -18.45 -2.37
CA ALA A 92 3.72 -19.32 -1.37
C ALA A 92 2.24 -19.60 -1.69
N VAL A 93 1.51 -18.60 -2.19
CA VAL A 93 0.12 -18.78 -2.66
C VAL A 93 0.08 -19.78 -3.81
N ILE A 94 0.91 -19.60 -4.85
CA ILE A 94 0.95 -20.50 -6.01
C ILE A 94 1.29 -21.95 -5.59
N GLN A 95 2.25 -22.13 -4.68
CA GLN A 95 2.64 -23.44 -4.19
C GLN A 95 1.52 -24.13 -3.38
N ASN A 96 0.78 -23.36 -2.57
CA ASN A 96 -0.34 -23.88 -1.80
C ASN A 96 -1.52 -24.27 -2.69
N GLU A 97 -1.84 -23.46 -3.70
CA GLU A 97 -2.90 -23.78 -4.67
C GLU A 97 -2.55 -25.04 -5.48
N LYS A 98 -1.29 -25.20 -5.93
CA LYS A 98 -0.83 -26.43 -6.60
C LYS A 98 -0.97 -27.68 -5.73
N ARG A 99 -0.78 -27.56 -4.41
CA ARG A 99 -0.97 -28.69 -3.47
C ARG A 99 -2.45 -29.03 -3.24
N GLY A 100 -3.35 -28.06 -3.39
CA GLY A 100 -4.79 -28.26 -3.31
C GLY A 100 -5.45 -28.66 -4.63
N PHE A 101 -4.74 -28.57 -5.75
CA PHE A 101 -5.24 -28.92 -7.07
C PHE A 101 -5.22 -30.44 -7.28
N SER A 102 -6.40 -31.07 -7.29
CA SER A 102 -6.58 -32.49 -7.60
C SER A 102 -6.94 -32.75 -9.07
N GLY A 103 -6.83 -31.75 -9.94
CA GLY A 103 -7.06 -31.88 -11.39
C GLY A 103 -5.81 -32.37 -12.12
N SER A 104 -5.97 -33.07 -13.24
CA SER A 104 -4.81 -33.50 -14.05
C SER A 104 -4.16 -32.30 -14.74
N GLU A 105 -2.82 -32.32 -14.83
CA GLU A 105 -2.01 -31.29 -15.49
C GLU A 105 -2.25 -31.20 -17.01
N ASP A 106 -3.05 -32.10 -17.59
CA ASP A 106 -3.34 -32.16 -19.02
C ASP A 106 -4.22 -31.01 -19.56
N ALA A 107 -4.74 -30.14 -18.69
CA ALA A 107 -5.59 -29.01 -19.10
C ALA A 107 -4.80 -27.77 -19.60
N PHE A 108 -3.46 -27.81 -19.54
CA PHE A 108 -2.60 -26.67 -19.90
C PHE A 108 -1.62 -26.95 -21.05
N HIS A 109 -1.81 -28.05 -21.78
CA HIS A 109 -1.05 -28.39 -22.99
C HIS A 109 -1.91 -28.34 -24.25
#